data_AF-A0A967B321-F1
#
_entry.id   AF-A0A967B321-F1
#
_cell.length_a   1.000
_cell.length_b   1.000
_cell.length_c   1.000
_cell.angle_alpha   90.00
_cell.angle_beta   90.00
_cell.angle_gamma   90.00
#
_symmetry.space_group_name_H-M   'P 1'
#
loop_
_entity.id
_entity.type
_entity.pdbx_description
1 polymer ?
#
loop_
_entity_poly.entity_id
_entity_poly.type
_entity_poly.pdbx_seq_one_letter_code
_entity_poly.pdbx_strand_id
1 'polypeptide(L)'
;MTRAPESIEDYYARVRAATDENGRLTVAAEEMPGVEALPSVGRAQIAKYGDGGAHLHLWMFGRPARMLQLRGSPLLDWEENLPRVPLDILQANARPIGEALVQTYGGALGRLGR
;
A
#
# COMPACT_ATOMS: atom_id res chain seq x y z
N MET A 1 -24.41 -15.27 -8.60
CA MET A 1 -24.04 -15.31 -10.02
C MET A 1 -22.52 -15.32 -10.12
N THR A 2 -21.92 -16.40 -10.60
CA THR A 2 -20.47 -16.48 -10.84
C THR A 2 -20.19 -15.99 -12.26
N ARG A 3 -19.48 -14.86 -12.39
CA ARG A 3 -19.04 -14.31 -13.67
C ARG A 3 -17.96 -15.22 -14.26
N ALA A 4 -18.00 -15.47 -15.57
CA ALA A 4 -16.92 -16.17 -16.27
C ALA A 4 -15.59 -15.41 -16.11
N PRO A 5 -14.45 -16.11 -16.01
CA PRO A 5 -13.14 -15.46 -15.92
C PRO A 5 -12.89 -14.59 -17.16
N GLU A 6 -12.19 -13.46 -16.98
CA GLU A 6 -11.78 -12.60 -18.10
C GLU A 6 -10.78 -13.32 -19.03
N SER A 7 -10.75 -12.94 -20.30
CA SER A 7 -9.72 -13.44 -21.23
C SER A 7 -8.35 -12.86 -20.86
N ILE A 8 -7.28 -13.54 -21.28
CA ILE A 8 -5.93 -13.06 -20.99
C ILE A 8 -5.62 -11.78 -21.77
N GLU A 9 -6.18 -11.65 -22.97
CA GLU A 9 -6.10 -10.49 -23.85
C GLU A 9 -6.77 -9.27 -23.20
N ASP A 10 -7.96 -9.44 -22.62
CA ASP A 10 -8.66 -8.37 -21.91
C ASP A 10 -7.89 -7.93 -20.65
N TYR A 11 -7.33 -8.89 -19.91
CA TYR A 11 -6.46 -8.61 -18.77
C TYR A 11 -5.24 -7.78 -19.18
N TYR A 12 -4.53 -8.20 -20.24
CA TYR A 12 -3.35 -7.49 -20.74
C TYR A 12 -3.69 -6.10 -21.25
N ALA A 13 -4.80 -5.94 -21.98
CA ALA A 13 -5.24 -4.64 -22.47
C ALA A 13 -5.53 -3.67 -21.31
N ARG A 14 -6.20 -4.14 -20.25
CA ARG A 14 -6.48 -3.36 -19.05
C ARG A 14 -5.22 -2.97 -18.29
N VAL A 15 -4.26 -3.89 -18.12
CA VAL A 15 -2.98 -3.59 -17.48
C VAL A 15 -2.20 -2.56 -18.29
N ARG A 16 -2.11 -2.71 -19.61
CA ARG A 16 -1.41 -1.78 -20.51
C ARG A 16 -2.05 -0.39 -20.54
N ALA A 17 -3.37 -0.31 -20.43
CA ALA A 17 -4.07 0.97 -20.32
C ALA A 17 -3.77 1.69 -19.00
N ALA A 18 -3.31 0.97 -17.98
CA ALA A 18 -2.94 1.53 -16.67
C ALA A 18 -1.44 1.85 -16.53
N THR A 19 -0.63 1.65 -17.58
CA THR A 19 0.80 1.98 -17.55
C THR A 19 1.09 3.35 -18.14
N ASP A 20 2.19 3.97 -17.71
CA ASP A 20 2.76 5.17 -18.33
C ASP A 20 3.22 4.93 -19.78
N GLU A 21 3.69 5.97 -20.45
CA GLU A 21 4.22 5.93 -21.82
C GLU A 21 5.39 4.93 -22.00
N ASN A 22 6.05 4.54 -20.91
CA ASN A 22 7.15 3.58 -20.90
C ASN A 22 6.71 2.16 -20.53
N GLY A 23 5.40 1.92 -20.37
CA GLY A 23 4.86 0.63 -19.97
C GLY A 23 5.08 0.30 -18.49
N ARG A 24 5.39 1.30 -17.64
CA ARG A 24 5.48 1.11 -16.19
C ARG A 24 4.10 1.28 -15.59
N LEU A 25 3.69 0.33 -14.75
CA LEU A 25 2.55 0.57 -13.88
C LEU A 25 2.96 1.72 -12.97
N THR A 26 2.28 2.85 -13.05
CA THR A 26 2.49 3.96 -12.11
C THR A 26 2.00 3.47 -10.77
N VAL A 27 2.88 2.80 -10.02
CA VAL A 27 2.57 2.47 -8.64
C VAL A 27 2.45 3.82 -7.97
N ALA A 28 1.36 3.95 -7.24
CA ALA A 28 0.99 5.13 -6.50
C ALA A 28 2.00 5.51 -5.39
N ALA A 29 3.31 5.38 -5.58
CA ALA A 29 4.34 5.80 -4.62
C ALA A 29 4.28 7.31 -4.36
N GLU A 30 4.03 8.09 -5.43
CA GLU A 30 3.72 9.54 -5.37
C GLU A 30 2.31 9.82 -4.79
N GLU A 31 1.54 8.76 -4.59
CA GLU A 31 0.08 8.71 -4.47
C GLU A 31 -0.31 7.84 -3.25
N MET A 32 0.62 7.63 -2.32
CA MET A 32 0.32 7.30 -0.93
C MET A 32 0.27 8.60 -0.14
N PRO A 33 -0.71 9.47 -0.41
CA PRO A 33 -0.69 10.82 0.12
C PRO A 33 -0.71 10.74 1.65
N GLY A 34 0.20 11.51 2.26
CA GLY A 34 0.32 11.61 3.71
C GLY A 34 1.20 10.56 4.41
N VAL A 35 1.69 9.50 3.74
CA VAL A 35 2.52 8.47 4.41
C VAL A 35 3.87 9.04 4.85
N GLU A 36 4.59 9.72 3.97
CA GLU A 36 5.86 10.38 4.34
C GLU A 36 5.66 11.66 5.16
N ALA A 37 4.42 12.15 5.28
CA ALA A 37 4.09 13.26 6.17
C ALA A 37 4.01 12.83 7.64
N LEU A 38 3.89 11.53 7.93
CA LEU A 38 3.91 11.03 9.30
C LEU A 38 5.31 11.19 9.91
N PRO A 39 5.47 11.86 11.07
CA PRO A 39 6.79 12.05 11.69
C PRO A 39 7.50 10.75 12.10
N SER A 40 6.73 9.67 12.27
CA SER A 40 7.24 8.33 12.58
C SER A 40 7.76 7.59 11.36
N VAL A 41 7.51 8.07 10.14
CA VAL A 41 7.93 7.45 8.88
C VAL A 41 9.17 8.17 8.35
N GLY A 42 10.22 7.40 8.06
CA GLY A 42 11.45 7.93 7.46
C GLY A 42 11.52 7.80 5.95
N ARG A 43 10.75 6.86 5.35
CA ARG A 43 10.64 6.67 3.89
C ARG A 43 9.49 5.71 3.55
N ALA A 44 8.87 5.87 2.40
CA ALA A 44 8.00 4.85 1.81
C ALA A 44 8.80 3.68 1.21
N GLN A 45 8.33 2.45 1.40
CA GLN A 45 8.87 1.24 0.79
C GLN A 45 7.77 0.52 0.01
N ILE A 46 8.04 0.20 -1.25
CA ILE A 46 7.18 -0.65 -2.07
C ILE A 46 7.81 -2.03 -2.16
N ALA A 47 6.99 -3.07 -2.03
CA ALA A 47 7.42 -4.43 -2.24
C ALA A 47 6.38 -5.23 -3.03
N LYS A 48 6.87 -6.11 -3.89
CA LYS A 48 6.06 -7.08 -4.63
C LYS A 48 6.44 -8.47 -4.14
N TYR A 49 5.49 -9.17 -3.56
CA TYR A 49 5.63 -10.55 -3.13
C TYR A 49 4.56 -11.39 -3.81
N GLY A 50 4.83 -12.68 -4.02
CA GLY A 50 3.85 -13.60 -4.59
C GLY A 50 4.31 -15.02 -4.36
N ASP A 51 3.36 -15.91 -4.10
CA ASP A 51 3.54 -17.35 -3.94
C ASP A 51 3.29 -18.13 -5.25
N GLY A 52 3.21 -17.40 -6.38
CA GLY A 52 2.92 -17.96 -7.70
C GLY A 52 1.45 -17.90 -8.13
N GLY A 53 0.56 -17.30 -7.32
CA GLY A 53 -0.83 -17.07 -7.70
C GLY A 53 -1.01 -16.07 -8.86
N ALA A 54 -2.14 -16.16 -9.57
CA ALA A 54 -2.51 -15.24 -10.64
C ALA A 54 -2.90 -13.83 -10.16
N HIS A 55 -2.94 -13.60 -8.84
CA HIS A 55 -3.29 -12.32 -8.23
C HIS A 55 -2.04 -11.47 -7.96
N LEU A 56 -2.10 -10.19 -8.36
CA LEU A 56 -1.01 -9.25 -8.11
C LEU A 56 -1.07 -8.75 -6.66
N HIS A 57 -0.02 -9.03 -5.88
CA HIS A 57 0.17 -8.42 -4.56
C HIS A 57 1.24 -7.32 -4.63
N LEU A 58 0.80 -6.07 -4.44
CA LEU A 58 1.66 -4.92 -4.21
C LEU A 58 1.47 -4.45 -2.78
N TRP A 59 2.58 -4.27 -2.07
CA TRP A 59 2.62 -3.84 -0.69
C TRP A 59 3.31 -2.49 -0.59
N MET A 60 2.79 -1.65 0.29
CA MET A 60 3.34 -0.31 0.51
C MET A 60 3.44 -0.05 2.00
N PHE A 61 4.63 0.36 2.45
CA PHE A 61 4.95 0.50 3.86
C PHE A 61 5.54 1.87 4.17
N GLY A 62 5.10 2.48 5.26
CA GLY A 62 5.85 3.56 5.91
C GLY A 62 6.97 2.96 6.74
N ARG A 63 8.23 3.04 6.27
CA ARG A 63 9.36 2.51 7.03
C ARG A 63 9.61 3.42 8.24
N PRO A 64 9.69 2.87 9.47
CA PRO A 64 9.92 3.69 10.66
C PRO A 64 11.20 4.53 10.58
N ALA A 65 11.09 5.79 10.98
CA ALA A 65 12.21 6.70 11.08
C ALA A 65 13.22 6.18 12.10
N ARG A 66 14.51 6.37 11.82
CA ARG A 66 15.64 6.04 12.71
C ARG A 66 15.80 4.54 13.05
N MET A 67 15.08 3.63 12.38
CA MET A 67 15.20 2.19 12.63
C MET A 67 15.70 1.42 11.40
N LEU A 68 17.01 1.50 11.15
CA LEU A 68 17.63 1.00 9.92
C LEU A 68 17.55 -0.52 9.74
N GLN A 69 17.38 -1.27 10.82
CA GLN A 69 17.19 -2.73 10.79
C GLN A 69 15.92 -3.17 10.04
N LEU A 70 14.95 -2.25 9.85
CA LEU A 70 13.74 -2.52 9.07
C LEU A 70 13.87 -2.15 7.58
N ARG A 71 15.07 -2.20 7.01
CA ARG A 71 15.27 -1.94 5.57
C ARG A 71 15.08 -3.23 4.78
N GLY A 72 14.17 -3.22 3.80
CA GLY A 72 13.95 -4.38 2.92
C GLY A 72 12.98 -5.39 3.52
N SER A 73 13.22 -6.69 3.30
CA SER A 73 12.38 -7.76 3.83
C SER A 73 12.26 -7.81 5.37
N PRO A 74 13.27 -7.41 6.17
CA PRO A 74 13.13 -7.36 7.62
C PRO A 74 11.93 -6.53 8.12
N LEU A 75 11.44 -5.54 7.36
CA LEU A 75 10.25 -4.79 7.75
C LEU A 75 9.02 -5.69 7.94
N LEU A 76 8.86 -6.71 7.09
CA LEU A 76 7.77 -7.68 7.18
C LEU A 76 8.05 -8.69 8.28
N ASP A 77 9.27 -9.21 8.31
CA ASP A 77 9.66 -10.27 9.24
C ASP A 77 9.50 -9.78 10.68
N TRP A 78 9.91 -8.54 10.97
CA TRP A 78 9.79 -7.98 12.30
C TRP A 78 8.38 -7.50 12.64
N GLU A 79 7.56 -7.05 11.69
CA GLU A 79 6.21 -6.55 12.00
C GLU A 79 5.34 -7.61 12.68
N GLU A 80 5.42 -8.86 12.24
CA GLU A 80 4.69 -9.98 12.85
C GLU A 80 5.25 -10.37 14.23
N ASN A 81 6.52 -10.05 14.51
CA ASN A 81 7.20 -10.41 15.76
C ASN A 81 7.16 -9.31 16.84
N LEU A 82 6.84 -8.08 16.44
CA LEU A 82 6.77 -6.95 17.37
C LEU A 82 5.42 -6.92 18.11
N PRO A 83 5.37 -6.32 19.31
CA PRO A 83 4.10 -6.07 19.97
C PRO A 83 3.17 -5.25 19.07
N ARG A 84 1.87 -5.59 19.11
CA ARG A 84 0.85 -4.84 18.36
C ARG A 84 0.87 -3.37 18.76
N VAL A 85 0.82 -2.49 17.76
CA VAL A 85 0.65 -1.05 17.98
C VAL A 85 -0.71 -0.81 18.66
N PRO A 86 -0.77 -0.01 19.74
CA PRO A 86 -2.04 0.36 20.36
C PRO A 86 -3.04 0.98 19.37
N LEU A 87 -4.32 0.68 19.53
CA LEU A 87 -5.36 1.05 18.56
C LEU A 87 -5.49 2.56 18.38
N ASP A 88 -5.36 3.33 19.46
CA ASP A 88 -5.40 4.80 19.43
C ASP A 88 -4.26 5.38 18.59
N ILE A 89 -3.06 4.78 18.69
CA ILE A 89 -1.89 5.16 17.87
C ILE A 89 -2.11 4.77 16.40
N LEU A 90 -2.66 3.57 16.14
CA LEU A 90 -3.03 3.16 14.78
C LEU A 90 -4.05 4.12 14.17
N GLN A 91 -5.09 4.49 14.91
CA GLN A 91 -6.12 5.43 14.47
C GLN A 91 -5.55 6.82 14.22
N ALA A 92 -4.63 7.30 15.07
CA ALA A 92 -3.98 8.59 14.90
C ALA A 92 -3.10 8.64 13.64
N ASN A 93 -2.39 7.56 13.31
CA ASN A 93 -1.57 7.46 12.11
C ASN A 93 -2.42 7.25 10.84
N ALA A 94 -3.49 6.44 10.92
CA ALA A 94 -4.32 6.09 9.77
C ALA A 94 -5.21 7.26 9.30
N ARG A 95 -5.66 8.13 10.22
CA ARG A 95 -6.55 9.24 9.89
C ARG A 95 -5.98 10.23 8.85
N PRO A 96 -4.79 10.82 9.02
CA PRO A 96 -4.25 11.76 8.03
C PRO A 96 -4.02 11.09 6.67
N ILE A 97 -3.66 9.80 6.64
CA ILE A 97 -3.54 9.04 5.38
C ILE A 97 -4.92 8.89 4.72
N GLY A 98 -5.94 8.48 5.49
CA GLY A 98 -7.30 8.33 4.98
C GLY A 98 -7.91 9.63 4.49
N GLU A 99 -7.68 10.74 5.20
CA GLU A 99 -8.09 12.08 4.79
C GLU A 99 -7.43 12.48 3.47
N ALA A 100 -6.12 12.24 3.35
CA ALA A 100 -5.38 12.55 2.13
C ALA A 100 -5.85 11.69 0.94
N LEU A 101 -6.15 10.41 1.15
CA LEU A 101 -6.74 9.54 0.13
C LEU A 101 -8.13 10.05 -0.33
N VAL A 102 -8.98 10.45 0.60
CA VAL A 102 -10.31 11.01 0.28
C VAL A 102 -10.17 12.34 -0.48
N GLN A 103 -9.20 13.18 -0.11
CA GLN A 103 -8.93 14.43 -0.81
C GLN A 103 -8.45 14.20 -2.25
N THR A 104 -7.57 13.23 -2.47
CA THR A 104 -6.99 12.94 -3.79
C THR A 104 -7.97 12.18 -4.70
N TYR A 105 -8.70 11.21 -4.15
CA TYR A 105 -9.48 10.24 -4.94
C TYR A 105 -10.99 10.27 -4.70
N GLY A 106 -11.47 11.06 -3.75
CA GLY A 106 -12.85 11.06 -3.30
C GLY A 106 -13.20 9.86 -2.40
N GLY A 107 -14.50 9.69 -2.12
CA GLY A 107 -15.01 8.64 -1.23
C GLY A 107 -15.32 9.13 0.18
N ALA A 108 -15.33 8.21 1.15
CA ALA A 108 -15.65 8.50 2.54
C ALA A 108 -14.65 7.83 3.49
N LEU A 109 -14.29 8.53 4.56
CA LEU A 109 -13.39 8.01 5.58
C LEU A 109 -14.09 6.91 6.39
N GLY A 110 -13.46 5.73 6.45
CA GLY A 110 -13.91 4.63 7.30
C GLY A 110 -13.47 4.78 8.76
N ARG A 111 -13.92 3.85 9.62
CA ARG A 111 -13.42 3.71 11.00
C ARG A 111 -12.49 2.50 11.09
N LEU A 112 -11.28 2.71 11.61
CA LEU A 112 -10.33 1.63 11.92
C LEU A 112 -10.55 1.11 13.34
N GLY A 113 -10.72 -0.21 13.48
CA GLY A 113 -11.08 -0.87 14.74
C GLY A 113 -12.58 -0.70 15.02
N ARG A 114 -13.31 -1.81 15.12
CA ARG A 114 -14.69 -1.79 15.63
C ARG A 114 -14.68 -1.56 17.12
#